data_AF-A0A402CUF2-F1
#
_entry.id   AF-A0A402CUF2-F1
#
_cell.length_a   1.000
_cell.length_b   1.000
_cell.length_c   1.000
_cell.angle_alpha   90.00
_cell.angle_beta   90.00
_cell.angle_gamma   90.00
#
_symmetry.space_group_name_H-M   'P 1'
#
loop_
_entity.id
_entity.type
_entity.pdbx_description
1 polymer ?
#
loop_
_entity_poly.entity_id
_entity_poly.type
_entity_poly.pdbx_seq_one_letter_code
_entity_poly.pdbx_strand_id
1 'polypeptide(L)'
;MKRVREEEIFPRNPNKTYGLMELVKGSSTRVDRGPDDMVSSWPHLLIREAALFAGCFAAMLALAVFFPPPLEAPANPLRPPNPAKAPWYFLGLQELVAYDAFWGGLGIPGLVVVALMAIPYVDRHHSGIGRWFAKSRRTATTLWTMYVVVVIVLIIIGVYFRGPNWAWFWPGEMPKEVQ
;
A
#
# COMPACT_ATOMS: atom_id res chain seq x y z
N MET A 1 -41.89 -16.91 -13.37
CA MET A 1 -40.59 -16.21 -13.45
C MET A 1 -39.97 -16.56 -14.80
N LYS A 2 -39.98 -15.64 -15.79
CA LYS A 2 -39.42 -15.91 -17.14
C LYS A 2 -37.90 -16.03 -17.01
N ARG A 3 -37.35 -17.15 -17.50
CA ARG A 3 -35.91 -17.37 -17.57
C ARG A 3 -35.37 -16.45 -18.68
N VAL A 4 -34.80 -15.30 -18.31
CA VAL A 4 -34.16 -14.39 -19.28
C VAL A 4 -32.97 -15.15 -19.87
N ARG A 5 -32.91 -15.26 -21.19
CA ARG A 5 -31.81 -15.94 -21.88
C ARG A 5 -30.58 -15.06 -21.80
N GLU A 6 -29.39 -15.62 -21.54
CA GLU A 6 -28.13 -14.88 -21.43
C GLU A 6 -27.85 -14.01 -22.68
N GLU A 7 -28.33 -14.45 -23.83
CA GLU A 7 -28.26 -13.76 -25.13
C GLU A 7 -29.03 -12.42 -25.15
N GLU A 8 -30.09 -12.28 -24.33
CA GLU A 8 -30.86 -11.04 -24.19
C GLU A 8 -30.18 -10.06 -23.21
N ILE A 9 -29.31 -10.55 -22.32
CA ILE A 9 -28.61 -9.74 -21.30
C ILE A 9 -27.32 -9.14 -21.90
N PHE A 10 -26.66 -9.86 -22.81
CA PHE A 10 -25.43 -9.42 -23.48
C PHE A 10 -25.48 -9.71 -24.98
N PRO A 11 -25.96 -8.77 -25.82
CA PRO A 11 -25.99 -8.97 -27.26
C PRO A 11 -24.56 -9.10 -27.80
N ARG A 12 -24.26 -10.20 -28.48
CA ARG A 12 -22.97 -10.37 -29.18
C ARG A 12 -22.85 -9.27 -30.23
N ASN A 13 -22.01 -8.27 -29.97
CA ASN A 13 -21.74 -7.22 -30.96
C ASN A 13 -21.11 -7.88 -32.20
N PRO A 14 -21.80 -7.89 -33.35
CA PRO A 14 -21.31 -8.55 -34.56
C PRO A 14 -20.05 -7.89 -35.14
N ASN A 15 -19.71 -6.67 -34.68
CA ASN A 15 -18.53 -5.93 -35.12
C ASN A 15 -17.28 -6.18 -34.24
N LYS A 16 -17.39 -6.97 -33.14
CA LYS A 16 -16.27 -7.27 -32.24
C LYS A 16 -15.74 -8.67 -32.52
N THR A 17 -14.51 -8.75 -33.03
CA THR A 17 -13.80 -10.03 -33.24
C THR A 17 -13.16 -10.48 -31.94
N TYR A 18 -13.62 -11.60 -31.39
CA TYR A 18 -13.06 -12.17 -30.15
C TYR A 18 -11.87 -13.08 -30.43
N GLY A 19 -10.81 -12.96 -29.63
CA GLY A 19 -9.67 -13.88 -29.68
C GLY A 19 -10.01 -15.26 -29.11
N LEU A 20 -9.33 -16.34 -29.54
CA LEU A 20 -9.55 -17.69 -29.01
C LEU A 20 -9.34 -17.77 -27.48
N MET A 21 -8.40 -16.96 -26.95
CA MET A 21 -8.16 -16.79 -25.51
C MET A 21 -9.29 -16.06 -24.76
N GLU A 22 -10.14 -15.30 -25.46
CA GLU A 22 -11.31 -14.62 -24.88
C GLU A 22 -12.53 -15.54 -24.77
N LEU A 23 -12.53 -16.66 -25.50
CA LEU A 23 -13.63 -17.63 -25.59
C LEU A 23 -13.43 -18.84 -24.67
N VAL A 24 -12.82 -18.66 -23.50
CA VAL A 24 -12.76 -19.71 -22.49
C VAL A 24 -14.11 -19.76 -21.77
N LYS A 25 -14.88 -20.83 -22.00
CA LYS A 25 -16.10 -21.10 -21.24
C LYS A 25 -15.73 -21.35 -19.77
N GLY A 26 -16.05 -20.41 -18.90
CA GLY A 26 -15.86 -20.54 -17.45
C GLY A 26 -16.91 -19.74 -16.67
N SER A 27 -17.39 -20.31 -15.56
CA SER A 27 -18.31 -19.65 -14.64
C SER A 27 -17.53 -18.68 -13.73
N SER A 28 -17.21 -17.48 -14.21
CA SER A 28 -16.54 -16.47 -13.38
C SER A 28 -17.56 -15.61 -12.60
N THR A 29 -17.20 -15.18 -11.39
CA THR A 29 -18.04 -14.40 -10.45
C THR A 29 -18.26 -12.92 -10.84
N ARG A 30 -17.94 -12.51 -12.07
CA ARG A 30 -18.14 -11.14 -12.59
C ARG A 30 -19.56 -10.95 -13.15
N VAL A 31 -20.55 -10.95 -12.27
CA VAL A 31 -21.97 -11.05 -12.65
C VAL A 31 -22.61 -9.72 -13.13
N ASP A 32 -21.90 -8.60 -13.21
CA ASP A 32 -22.53 -7.29 -13.50
C ASP A 32 -21.72 -6.32 -14.39
N ARG A 33 -20.79 -6.84 -15.19
CA ARG A 33 -20.10 -6.03 -16.21
C ARG A 33 -20.13 -6.76 -17.53
N GLY A 34 -20.81 -6.18 -18.51
CA GLY A 34 -20.88 -6.74 -19.86
C GLY A 34 -19.49 -6.83 -20.51
N PRO A 35 -19.29 -7.78 -21.45
CA PRO A 35 -18.04 -7.97 -22.18
C PRO A 35 -17.63 -6.78 -23.07
N ASP A 36 -18.45 -5.73 -23.16
CA ASP A 36 -18.20 -4.56 -23.99
C ASP A 36 -17.13 -3.62 -23.42
N ASP A 37 -17.08 -3.45 -22.08
CA ASP A 37 -16.12 -2.56 -21.38
C ASP A 37 -14.84 -3.30 -20.90
N MET A 38 -14.61 -4.52 -21.37
CA MET A 38 -13.42 -5.30 -21.05
C MET A 38 -12.56 -5.58 -22.26
N VAL A 39 -11.26 -5.67 -22.02
CA VAL A 39 -10.22 -6.02 -22.99
C VAL A 39 -9.44 -7.21 -22.42
N SER A 40 -9.04 -8.15 -23.27
CA SER A 40 -8.21 -9.29 -22.87
C SER A 40 -6.94 -8.84 -22.13
N SER A 41 -6.63 -9.50 -21.01
CA SER A 41 -5.42 -9.23 -20.22
C SER A 41 -4.14 -9.48 -21.03
N TRP A 42 -4.17 -10.47 -21.93
CA TRP A 42 -3.11 -10.68 -22.91
C TRP A 42 -3.53 -10.12 -24.27
N PRO A 43 -2.71 -9.30 -24.94
CA PRO A 43 -1.41 -8.78 -24.51
C PRO A 43 -1.49 -7.47 -23.70
N HIS A 44 -2.67 -6.84 -23.64
CA HIS A 44 -2.79 -5.42 -23.27
C HIS A 44 -2.38 -5.10 -21.84
N LEU A 45 -2.81 -5.89 -20.86
CA LEU A 45 -2.46 -5.68 -19.45
C LEU A 45 -1.05 -6.20 -19.17
N LEU A 46 -0.76 -7.44 -19.58
CA LEU A 46 0.50 -8.12 -19.25
C LEU A 46 1.73 -7.43 -19.84
N ILE A 47 1.65 -6.89 -21.06
CA ILE A 47 2.77 -6.11 -21.63
C ILE A 47 2.99 -4.81 -20.85
N ARG A 48 1.92 -4.12 -20.44
CA ARG A 48 2.04 -2.88 -19.65
C ARG A 48 2.62 -3.15 -18.27
N GLU A 49 2.17 -4.19 -17.59
CA GLU A 49 2.71 -4.60 -16.29
C GLU A 49 4.18 -5.02 -16.40
N ALA A 50 4.54 -5.79 -17.43
CA ALA A 50 5.94 -6.16 -17.67
C ALA A 50 6.82 -4.93 -17.96
N ALA A 51 6.33 -3.96 -18.73
CA ALA A 51 7.05 -2.71 -19.00
C ALA A 51 7.22 -1.86 -17.73
N LEU A 52 6.17 -1.73 -16.92
CA LEU A 52 6.24 -1.03 -15.63
C LEU A 52 7.18 -1.73 -14.65
N PHE A 53 7.13 -3.07 -14.59
CA PHE A 53 8.04 -3.87 -13.77
C PHE A 53 9.50 -3.64 -14.19
N ALA A 54 9.80 -3.73 -15.49
CA ALA A 54 11.14 -3.47 -16.01
C ALA A 54 11.60 -2.04 -15.70
N GLY A 55 10.71 -1.05 -15.83
CA GLY A 55 10.98 0.34 -15.47
C GLY A 55 11.26 0.53 -13.98
N CYS A 56 10.44 -0.03 -13.10
CA CYS A 56 10.64 0.01 -11.64
C CYS A 56 11.96 -0.68 -11.24
N PHE A 57 12.25 -1.84 -11.84
CA PHE A 57 13.48 -2.58 -11.58
C PHE A 57 14.72 -1.78 -12.01
N ALA A 58 14.70 -1.22 -13.22
CA ALA A 58 15.77 -0.35 -13.71
C ALA A 58 15.95 0.90 -12.82
N ALA A 59 14.85 1.53 -12.38
CA ALA A 59 14.91 2.67 -11.46
C ALA A 59 15.51 2.30 -10.10
N MET A 60 15.18 1.13 -9.55
CA MET A 60 15.79 0.62 -8.32
C MET A 60 17.29 0.35 -8.48
N LEU A 61 17.71 -0.25 -9.60
CA LEU A 61 19.13 -0.46 -9.91
C LEU A 61 19.88 0.87 -10.06
N ALA A 62 19.30 1.83 -10.79
CA ALA A 62 19.88 3.16 -10.92
C ALA A 62 20.04 3.84 -9.55
N LEU A 63 19.00 3.79 -8.70
CA LEU A 63 19.05 4.32 -7.35
C LEU A 63 20.17 3.67 -6.52
N ALA A 64 20.33 2.35 -6.59
CA ALA A 64 21.39 1.63 -5.87
C ALA A 64 22.80 1.98 -6.35
N VAL A 65 22.97 2.29 -7.65
CA VAL A 65 24.27 2.72 -8.22
C VAL A 65 24.61 4.15 -7.80
N PHE A 66 23.65 5.08 -7.84
CA PHE A 66 23.89 6.49 -7.52
C PHE A 66 23.87 6.78 -6.01
N PHE A 67 23.12 5.99 -5.24
CA PHE A 67 22.95 6.10 -3.80
C PHE A 67 23.18 4.73 -3.16
N PRO A 68 24.44 4.29 -3.04
CA PRO A 68 24.74 3.00 -2.44
C PRO A 68 24.18 2.93 -1.01
N PRO A 69 23.57 1.81 -0.61
CA PRO A 69 23.02 1.68 0.73
C PRO A 69 24.15 1.82 1.76
N PRO A 70 23.95 2.60 2.83
CA PRO A 70 24.91 2.65 3.93
C PRO A 70 25.00 1.25 4.55
N LEU A 71 26.15 0.60 4.43
CA LEU A 71 26.41 -0.68 5.06
C LEU A 71 27.04 -0.45 6.43
N GLU A 72 26.37 -0.93 7.47
CA GLU A 72 26.90 -0.89 8.83
C GLU A 72 28.00 -1.95 9.05
N ALA A 73 28.74 -1.82 10.15
CA ALA A 73 29.71 -2.82 10.56
C ALA A 73 29.03 -4.18 10.83
N PRO A 74 29.77 -5.30 10.74
CA PRO A 74 29.25 -6.61 11.09
C PRO A 74 28.62 -6.62 12.49
N ALA A 75 27.49 -7.31 12.62
CA ALA A 75 26.71 -7.34 13.86
C ALA A 75 27.57 -7.82 15.05
N ASN A 76 27.58 -7.04 16.13
CA ASN A 76 28.27 -7.36 17.37
C ASN A 76 27.30 -7.36 18.56
N PRO A 77 26.99 -8.54 19.15
CA PRO A 77 26.07 -8.64 20.29
C PRO A 77 26.53 -7.87 21.54
N LEU A 78 27.83 -7.59 21.68
CA LEU A 78 28.40 -6.87 22.83
C LEU A 78 28.33 -5.34 22.67
N ARG A 79 28.00 -4.83 21.48
CA ARG A 79 27.91 -3.39 21.18
C ARG A 79 26.72 -3.11 20.26
N PRO A 80 25.50 -3.00 20.81
CA PRO A 80 24.34 -2.60 20.02
C PRO A 80 24.49 -1.15 19.52
N PRO A 81 24.06 -0.84 18.28
CA PRO A 81 24.10 0.53 17.76
C PRO A 81 23.16 1.44 18.56
N ASN A 82 23.56 2.69 18.74
CA ASN A 82 22.79 3.69 19.47
C ASN A 82 22.75 5.02 18.72
N PRO A 83 21.58 5.49 18.25
CA PRO A 83 20.26 4.84 18.31
C PRO A 83 20.10 3.74 17.26
N ALA A 84 19.48 2.62 17.64
CA ALA A 84 19.06 1.59 16.69
C ALA A 84 17.75 2.03 16.00
N LYS A 85 17.85 2.71 14.85
CA LYS A 85 16.68 3.13 14.06
C LYS A 85 16.19 1.99 13.17
N ALA A 86 14.90 1.70 13.23
CA ALA A 86 14.25 0.78 12.30
C ALA A 86 14.19 1.40 10.89
N PRO A 87 13.98 0.56 9.85
CA PRO A 87 13.69 1.07 8.51
C PRO A 87 12.54 2.08 8.53
N TRP A 88 12.60 3.09 7.65
CA TRP A 88 11.68 4.23 7.66
C TRP A 88 10.19 3.86 7.66
N TYR A 89 9.81 2.73 7.03
CA TYR A 89 8.44 2.22 7.00
C TYR A 89 7.96 1.63 8.33
N PHE A 90 8.87 1.31 9.25
CA PHE A 90 8.57 0.90 10.63
C PHE A 90 8.85 1.99 11.66
N LEU A 91 9.47 3.09 11.27
CA LEU A 91 9.94 4.11 12.20
C LEU A 91 8.80 4.77 12.99
N GLY A 92 7.64 4.98 12.36
CA GLY A 92 6.46 5.47 13.06
C GLY A 92 5.91 4.49 14.09
N LEU A 93 6.03 3.18 13.85
CA LEU A 93 5.66 2.14 14.82
C LEU A 93 6.69 2.07 15.95
N GLN A 94 7.98 2.17 15.63
CA GLN A 94 9.04 2.22 16.63
C GLN A 94 8.86 3.41 17.58
N GLU A 95 8.44 4.56 17.06
CA GLU A 95 8.14 5.73 17.86
C GLU A 95 7.03 5.45 18.88
N LEU A 96 5.95 4.79 18.47
CA LEU A 96 4.89 4.35 19.37
C LEU A 96 5.40 3.36 20.45
N VAL A 97 6.22 2.38 20.05
CA VAL A 97 6.81 1.37 20.96
C VAL A 97 7.73 2.02 22.00
N ALA A 98 8.42 3.09 21.63
CA ALA A 98 9.30 3.81 22.55
C ALA A 98 8.55 4.49 23.71
N TYR A 99 7.26 4.81 23.53
CA TYR A 99 6.41 5.34 24.60
C TYR A 99 5.80 4.23 25.46
N ASP A 100 5.22 3.21 24.84
CA ASP A 100 4.67 2.05 25.52
C ASP A 100 4.80 0.80 24.65
N ALA A 101 5.50 -0.20 25.16
CA ALA A 101 5.83 -1.40 24.40
C ALA A 101 4.57 -2.21 24.02
N PHE A 102 3.56 -2.24 24.89
CA PHE A 102 2.34 -2.99 24.63
C PHE A 102 1.45 -2.26 23.62
N TRP A 103 1.11 -1.00 23.89
CA TRP A 103 0.22 -0.22 23.03
C TRP A 103 0.85 0.09 21.68
N GLY A 104 2.14 0.38 21.65
CA GLY A 104 2.85 0.66 20.41
C GLY A 104 3.16 -0.57 19.58
N GLY A 105 3.47 -1.70 20.21
CA GLY A 105 3.87 -2.92 19.53
C GLY A 105 2.69 -3.80 19.11
N LEU A 106 1.70 -3.96 19.99
CA LEU A 106 0.58 -4.89 19.79
C LEU A 106 -0.77 -4.19 19.76
N GLY A 107 -1.03 -3.26 20.68
CA GLY A 107 -2.35 -2.66 20.87
C GLY A 107 -2.83 -1.88 19.65
N ILE A 108 -2.17 -0.79 19.30
CA ILE A 108 -2.54 0.08 18.18
C ILE A 108 -2.43 -0.64 16.83
N PRO A 109 -1.30 -1.33 16.49
CA PRO A 109 -1.21 -2.08 15.24
C PRO A 109 -2.28 -3.18 15.12
N GLY A 110 -2.55 -3.89 16.21
CA GLY A 110 -3.59 -4.92 16.27
C GLY A 110 -4.98 -4.35 16.04
N LEU A 111 -5.30 -3.21 16.65
CA LEU A 111 -6.56 -2.50 16.41
C LEU A 111 -6.71 -2.04 14.96
N VAL A 112 -5.64 -1.55 14.34
CA VAL A 112 -5.66 -1.17 12.91
C VAL A 112 -5.94 -2.38 12.04
N VAL A 113 -5.29 -3.52 12.29
CA VAL A 113 -5.53 -4.77 11.54
C VAL A 113 -6.98 -5.26 11.71
N VAL A 114 -7.51 -5.27 12.94
CA VAL A 114 -8.91 -5.62 13.20
C VAL A 114 -9.87 -4.65 12.49
N ALA A 115 -9.58 -3.34 12.52
CA ALA A 115 -10.38 -2.35 11.81
C ALA A 115 -10.38 -2.60 10.29
N LEU A 116 -9.22 -2.91 9.70
CA LEU A 116 -9.09 -3.25 8.28
C LEU A 116 -9.89 -4.52 7.93
N MET A 117 -9.84 -5.56 8.78
CA MET A 117 -10.64 -6.77 8.61
C MET A 117 -12.15 -6.52 8.77
N ALA A 118 -12.53 -5.51 9.56
CA ALA A 118 -13.93 -5.12 9.76
C ALA A 118 -14.51 -4.29 8.60
N ILE A 119 -13.67 -3.65 7.76
CA ILE A 119 -14.10 -2.83 6.61
C ILE A 119 -15.19 -3.49 5.76
N PRO A 120 -15.05 -4.74 5.25
CA PRO A 120 -16.08 -5.36 4.41
C PRO A 120 -17.44 -5.54 5.12
N TYR A 121 -17.45 -5.59 6.45
CA TYR A 121 -18.69 -5.76 7.23
C TYR A 121 -19.36 -4.43 7.56
N VAL A 122 -18.58 -3.37 7.76
CA VAL A 122 -19.05 -2.04 8.15
C VAL A 122 -19.37 -1.16 6.93
N ASP A 123 -18.48 -1.11 5.94
CA ASP A 123 -18.67 -0.31 4.72
C ASP A 123 -19.11 -1.20 3.54
N ARG A 124 -20.42 -1.45 3.48
CA ARG A 124 -21.06 -2.23 2.39
C ARG A 124 -21.56 -1.35 1.24
N HIS A 125 -21.32 -0.04 1.30
CA HIS A 125 -21.86 0.89 0.31
C HIS A 125 -21.02 0.89 -0.97
N HIS A 126 -21.67 0.66 -2.12
CA HIS A 126 -21.02 0.62 -3.43
C HIS A 126 -20.83 2.00 -4.09
N SER A 127 -21.29 3.08 -3.44
CA SER A 127 -21.20 4.44 -3.98
C SER A 127 -19.76 4.96 -3.96
N GLY A 128 -19.24 5.38 -5.11
CA GLY A 128 -17.92 6.01 -5.23
C GLY A 128 -16.74 5.04 -5.27
N ILE A 129 -16.98 3.75 -5.51
CA ILE A 129 -15.89 2.77 -5.78
C ILE A 129 -15.08 3.23 -7.00
N GLY A 130 -13.75 3.20 -6.88
CA GLY A 130 -12.82 3.53 -7.98
C GLY A 130 -12.72 5.01 -8.32
N ARG A 131 -13.39 5.90 -7.57
CA ARG A 131 -13.26 7.35 -7.72
C ARG A 131 -12.38 7.92 -6.61
N TRP A 132 -11.24 8.47 -6.97
CA TRP A 132 -10.38 9.20 -6.04
C TRP A 132 -11.17 10.37 -5.41
N PHE A 133 -11.08 10.51 -4.08
CA PHE A 133 -11.73 11.58 -3.30
C PHE A 133 -13.24 11.71 -3.55
N ALA A 134 -13.95 10.58 -3.72
CA ALA A 134 -15.39 10.59 -3.96
C ALA A 134 -16.15 11.28 -2.81
N LYS A 135 -17.01 12.26 -3.15
CA LYS A 135 -17.83 12.97 -2.15
C LYS A 135 -18.72 12.02 -1.32
N SER A 136 -19.16 10.90 -1.90
CA SER A 136 -19.93 9.86 -1.21
C SER A 136 -19.16 9.11 -0.13
N ARG A 137 -17.81 9.17 -0.14
CA ARG A 137 -16.92 8.49 0.80
C ARG A 137 -16.05 9.46 1.60
N ARG A 138 -16.58 10.65 1.89
CA ARG A 138 -15.85 11.70 2.62
C ARG A 138 -15.30 11.20 3.96
N THR A 139 -16.12 10.55 4.78
CA THR A 139 -15.68 10.05 6.10
C THR A 139 -14.52 9.06 5.98
N ALA A 140 -14.64 8.04 5.12
CA ALA A 140 -13.58 7.05 4.90
C ALA A 140 -12.30 7.71 4.33
N THR A 141 -12.45 8.64 3.39
CA THR A 141 -11.32 9.37 2.80
C THR A 141 -10.62 10.23 3.85
N THR A 142 -11.38 10.96 4.68
CA THR A 142 -10.82 11.79 5.76
C THR A 142 -10.11 10.94 6.81
N LEU A 143 -10.68 9.82 7.24
CA LEU A 143 -10.04 8.91 8.19
C LEU A 143 -8.75 8.32 7.62
N TRP A 144 -8.77 7.88 6.36
CA TRP A 144 -7.57 7.37 5.68
C TRP A 144 -6.49 8.45 5.55
N THR A 145 -6.85 9.65 5.10
CA THR A 145 -5.90 10.76 4.98
C THR A 145 -5.33 11.14 6.35
N MET A 146 -6.15 11.21 7.39
CA MET A 146 -5.70 11.48 8.76
C MET A 146 -4.71 10.42 9.24
N TYR A 147 -5.01 9.13 9.02
CA TYR A 147 -4.09 8.04 9.32
C TYR A 147 -2.75 8.19 8.60
N VAL A 148 -2.76 8.46 7.29
CA VAL A 148 -1.54 8.66 6.50
C VAL A 148 -0.73 9.86 7.02
N VAL A 149 -1.38 10.97 7.34
CA VAL A 149 -0.73 12.16 7.91
C VAL A 149 -0.07 11.84 9.25
N VAL A 150 -0.77 11.13 10.14
CA VAL A 150 -0.21 10.71 11.44
C VAL A 150 1.03 9.85 11.25
N VAL A 151 0.97 8.84 10.35
CA VAL A 151 2.12 7.98 10.06
C VAL A 151 3.30 8.78 9.51
N ILE A 152 3.07 9.71 8.58
CA ILE A 152 4.13 10.56 8.01
C ILE A 152 4.76 11.44 9.11
N VAL A 153 3.95 12.05 9.97
CA VAL A 153 4.45 12.89 11.08
C VAL A 153 5.30 12.05 12.03
N LEU A 154 4.87 10.84 12.39
CA LEU A 154 5.66 9.94 13.24
C LEU A 154 6.97 9.52 12.59
N ILE A 155 6.99 9.28 11.27
CA ILE A 155 8.23 9.01 10.53
C ILE A 155 9.16 10.22 10.59
N ILE A 156 8.66 11.43 10.34
CA ILE A 156 9.46 12.66 10.42
C ILE A 156 10.07 12.84 11.82
N ILE A 157 9.28 12.60 12.87
CA ILE A 157 9.75 12.64 14.26
C ILE A 157 10.89 11.64 14.47
N GLY A 158 10.69 10.38 14.09
CA GLY A 158 11.70 9.33 14.25
C GLY A 158 12.98 9.58 13.45
N VAL A 159 12.88 10.17 12.25
CA VAL A 159 14.06 10.46 11.42
C VAL A 159 14.86 11.60 12.02
N TYR A 160 14.21 12.74 12.29
CA TYR A 160 14.89 14.01 12.51
C TYR A 160 14.95 14.48 13.97
N PHE A 161 14.11 13.94 14.86
CA PHE A 161 14.01 14.39 16.26
C PHE A 161 14.46 13.35 17.28
N ARG A 162 14.68 12.09 16.85
CA ARG A 162 15.18 11.01 17.72
C ARG A 162 16.69 10.82 17.57
N GLY A 163 17.40 11.04 18.69
CA GLY A 163 18.85 10.91 18.82
C GLY A 163 19.26 9.76 19.76
N PRO A 164 20.47 9.80 20.36
CA PRO A 164 20.97 8.75 21.26
C PRO A 164 19.99 8.39 22.37
N ASN A 165 19.90 7.10 22.70
CA ASN A 165 18.97 6.53 23.67
C ASN A 165 17.48 6.84 23.39
N TRP A 166 17.14 7.12 22.12
CA TRP A 166 15.81 7.55 21.71
C TRP A 166 15.34 8.87 22.36
N ALA A 167 16.27 9.66 22.88
CA ALA A 167 15.95 10.96 23.46
C ALA A 167 15.57 11.97 22.36
N TRP A 168 14.82 12.98 22.77
CA TRP A 168 14.38 14.06 21.90
C TRP A 168 15.51 15.07 21.68
N PHE A 169 15.78 15.40 20.43
CA PHE A 169 16.72 16.46 20.03
C PHE A 169 16.09 17.35 18.98
N TRP A 170 16.40 18.65 19.05
CA TRP A 170 16.12 19.54 17.93
C TRP A 170 17.12 19.26 16.79
N PRO A 171 16.73 19.42 15.51
CA PRO A 171 17.62 19.11 14.38
C PRO A 171 19.00 19.79 14.41
N GLY A 172 19.13 20.94 15.09
CA GLY A 172 20.42 21.65 15.25
C GLY A 172 21.27 21.19 16.44
N GLU A 173 20.73 20.41 17.37
CA GLU A 173 21.40 19.96 18.59
C GLU A 173 21.89 18.50 18.50
N MET A 174 21.64 17.83 17.38
CA MET A 174 22.03 16.44 17.13
C MET A 174 23.56 16.26 17.21
N PRO A 175 24.06 15.31 18.03
CA PRO A 175 25.49 15.00 18.08
C PRO A 175 26.01 14.55 16.70
N LYS A 176 27.18 15.07 16.30
CA LYS A 176 27.81 14.77 15.00
C LYS A 176 28.22 13.31 14.83
N GLU A 177 28.32 12.56 15.93
CA GLU A 177 28.69 11.14 15.95
C GLU A 177 27.54 10.20 15.53
N VAL A 178 26.34 10.74 15.32
CA VAL A 178 25.10 10.02 14.97
C VAL A 178 24.71 10.21 13.48
N GLN A 179 25.44 11.07 12.75
CA GLN A 179 25.26 11.32 11.31
C GLN A 179 26.14 10.40 10.48
#